data_AF-A0A084SWU9-F1
#
_entry.id   AF-A0A084SWU9-F1
#
_cell.length_a   1.000
_cell.length_b   1.000
_cell.length_c   1.000
_cell.angle_alpha   90.00
_cell.angle_beta   90.00
_cell.angle_gamma   90.00
#
_symmetry.space_group_name_H-M   'P 1'
#
loop_
_entity.id
_entity.type
_entity.pdbx_description
1 polymer ?
#
loop_
_entity_poly.entity_id
_entity_poly.type
_entity_poly.pdbx_seq_one_letter_code
_entity_poly.pdbx_strand_id
1 'polypeptide(L)'
;MSPAVALALVLWMVPMTSRAAPESARLLPAGMMTEQPLKWMALELGTGAGAAVVAVPATLALSAWVGSLSSDLVLAAAPAMVLLLAVPPLAVTGVQWLVGNALQPGSVRFQPAVWVALGVHVLAVTGAVLLGATVDDLGDAALFTLVEALVLPTAVTLTMRATAPVPPPTLSRVPERPRSVVEATASRSLVVPLLRYTF
;
A
#
# COMPACT_ATOMS: atom_id res chain seq x y z
N MET A 1 0.62 -19.02 23.55
CA MET A 1 0.93 -17.56 23.48
C MET A 1 -0.38 -16.81 23.31
N SER A 2 -0.58 -15.69 23.99
CA SER A 2 -1.84 -14.94 23.88
C SER A 2 -1.92 -14.22 22.51
N PRO A 3 -3.11 -14.07 21.91
CA PRO A 3 -3.32 -13.36 20.63
C PRO A 3 -2.80 -11.91 20.67
N ALA A 4 -2.66 -11.34 21.87
CA ALA A 4 -2.04 -10.05 22.11
C ALA A 4 -0.56 -9.98 21.67
N VAL A 5 0.20 -11.09 21.73
CA VAL A 5 1.63 -11.10 21.38
C VAL A 5 1.84 -11.09 19.87
N ALA A 6 0.99 -11.80 19.11
CA ALA A 6 1.02 -11.77 17.65
C ALA A 6 0.59 -10.39 17.12
N LEU A 7 -0.47 -9.82 17.70
CA LEU A 7 -0.91 -8.46 17.38
C LEU A 7 0.17 -7.42 17.71
N ALA A 8 0.84 -7.57 18.86
CA ALA A 8 1.94 -6.70 19.27
C ALA A 8 3.12 -6.78 18.30
N LEU A 9 3.54 -7.97 17.86
CA LEU A 9 4.63 -8.15 16.89
C LEU A 9 4.33 -7.51 15.53
N VAL A 10 3.10 -7.65 15.05
CA VAL A 10 2.65 -7.00 13.80
C VAL A 10 2.58 -5.48 13.96
N LEU A 11 2.01 -4.98 15.06
CA LEU A 11 1.95 -3.54 15.37
C LEU A 11 3.35 -2.94 15.58
N TRP A 12 4.33 -3.74 16.01
CA TRP A 12 5.72 -3.32 16.19
C TRP A 12 6.52 -3.25 14.88
N MET A 13 6.05 -3.90 13.81
CA MET A 13 6.68 -3.82 12.47
C MET A 13 6.13 -2.68 11.60
N VAL A 14 4.91 -2.19 11.87
CA VAL A 14 4.31 -1.01 11.21
C VAL A 14 5.10 0.32 11.37
N PRO A 15 5.91 0.60 12.42
CA PRO A 15 6.54 1.91 12.58
C PRO A 15 7.78 2.17 11.70
N MET A 16 8.29 1.21 10.93
CA MET A 16 9.54 1.40 10.18
C MET A 16 9.35 2.08 8.81
N THR A 17 8.13 2.11 8.27
CA THR A 17 7.84 2.77 6.97
C THR A 17 7.32 4.20 7.11
N SER A 18 6.94 4.63 8.32
CA SER A 18 6.41 5.98 8.58
C SER A 18 7.48 7.08 8.60
N ARG A 19 8.78 6.72 8.63
CA ARG A 19 9.90 7.69 8.58
C ARG A 19 10.22 8.23 7.19
N ALA A 20 9.52 7.78 6.15
CA ALA A 20 9.66 8.28 4.80
C ALA A 20 8.39 8.99 4.30
N ALA A 21 7.69 9.71 5.18
CA ALA A 21 6.71 10.70 4.72
C ALA A 21 7.50 11.91 4.16
N PRO A 22 7.56 12.12 2.84
CA PRO A 22 8.23 13.29 2.29
C PRO A 22 7.53 14.55 2.80
N GLU A 23 8.28 15.64 3.03
CA GLU A 23 7.74 16.95 3.44
C GLU A 23 6.63 17.47 2.51
N SER A 24 6.52 16.91 1.30
CA SER A 24 5.42 17.16 0.35
C SER A 24 4.04 16.70 0.85
N ALA A 25 3.95 15.76 1.80
CA ALA A 25 2.69 15.39 2.43
C ALA A 25 2.11 16.51 3.32
N ARG A 26 2.96 17.44 3.81
CA ARG A 26 2.53 18.62 4.58
C ARG A 26 1.97 19.75 3.71
N LEU A 27 2.15 19.69 2.39
CA LEU A 27 1.78 20.76 1.45
C LEU A 27 0.63 20.40 0.52
N LEU A 28 -0.08 19.30 0.79
CA LEU A 28 -1.30 18.99 0.06
C LEU A 28 -2.33 20.09 0.36
N PRO A 29 -2.86 20.79 -0.67
CA PRO A 29 -3.92 21.75 -0.46
C PRO A 29 -5.10 21.01 0.14
N ALA A 30 -5.57 21.50 1.29
CA ALA A 30 -6.76 21.04 2.01
C ALA A 30 -8.07 21.04 1.19
N GLY A 31 -8.01 21.38 -0.11
CA GLY A 31 -9.14 21.55 -1.03
C GLY A 31 -9.50 20.34 -1.89
N MET A 32 -8.87 19.17 -1.71
CA MET A 32 -9.35 17.89 -2.28
C MET A 32 -9.62 16.84 -1.20
N MET A 33 -9.97 17.29 0.02
CA MET A 33 -10.60 16.44 1.01
C MET A 33 -11.99 16.05 0.49
N THR A 34 -12.10 14.84 -0.05
CA THR A 34 -13.38 14.16 -0.21
C THR A 34 -14.07 14.18 1.16
N GLU A 35 -15.37 14.50 1.22
CA GLU A 35 -16.07 14.83 2.47
C GLU A 35 -16.07 13.70 3.53
N GLN A 36 -15.57 12.49 3.23
CA GLN A 36 -15.58 11.32 4.13
C GLN A 36 -14.38 10.38 3.95
N PRO A 37 -13.13 10.79 4.29
CA PRO A 37 -11.94 9.96 4.09
C PRO A 37 -11.98 8.64 4.89
N LEU A 38 -12.58 8.67 6.09
CA LEU A 38 -12.72 7.50 6.95
C LEU A 38 -13.65 6.44 6.35
N LYS A 39 -14.70 6.85 5.65
CA LYS A 39 -15.66 5.93 5.02
C LYS A 39 -15.01 5.15 3.88
N TRP A 40 -14.21 5.82 3.06
CA TRP A 40 -13.49 5.19 1.96
C TRP A 40 -12.44 4.21 2.46
N MET A 41 -11.70 4.59 3.50
CA MET A 41 -10.74 3.71 4.15
C MET A 41 -11.42 2.47 4.76
N ALA A 42 -12.58 2.65 5.40
CA ALA A 42 -13.35 1.53 5.95
C ALA A 42 -13.87 0.58 4.86
N LEU A 43 -14.26 1.11 3.69
CA LEU A 43 -14.68 0.30 2.55
C LEU A 43 -13.51 -0.49 1.94
N GLU A 44 -12.36 0.15 1.75
CA GLU A 44 -11.13 -0.52 1.29
C GLU A 44 -10.70 -1.62 2.28
N LEU A 45 -10.68 -1.33 3.58
CA LEU A 45 -10.36 -2.33 4.60
C LEU A 45 -11.38 -3.47 4.64
N GLY A 46 -12.68 -3.15 4.61
CA GLY A 46 -13.74 -4.15 4.66
C GLY A 46 -13.73 -5.07 3.43
N THR A 47 -13.47 -4.53 2.24
CA THR A 47 -13.35 -5.32 1.01
C THR A 47 -12.09 -6.18 0.99
N GLY A 48 -10.96 -5.65 1.49
CA GLY A 48 -9.74 -6.45 1.67
C GLY A 48 -9.92 -7.57 2.70
N ALA A 49 -10.58 -7.29 3.83
CA ALA A 49 -10.88 -8.29 4.85
C ALA A 49 -11.81 -9.38 4.30
N GLY A 50 -12.86 -9.00 3.57
CA GLY A 50 -13.73 -9.95 2.88
C GLY A 50 -12.97 -10.81 1.87
N ALA A 51 -12.06 -10.22 1.10
CA ALA A 51 -11.21 -10.95 0.17
C ALA A 51 -10.29 -11.95 0.91
N ALA A 52 -9.69 -11.56 2.04
CA ALA A 52 -8.83 -12.44 2.83
C ALA A 52 -9.60 -13.61 3.45
N VAL A 53 -10.80 -13.37 4.00
CA VAL A 53 -11.68 -14.40 4.57
C VAL A 53 -12.04 -15.48 3.55
N VAL A 54 -12.07 -15.14 2.26
CA VAL A 54 -12.33 -16.11 1.18
C VAL A 54 -11.02 -16.71 0.65
N ALA A 55 -10.04 -15.87 0.33
CA ALA A 55 -8.82 -16.30 -0.34
C ALA A 55 -7.94 -17.16 0.55
N VAL A 56 -7.81 -16.85 1.85
CA VAL A 56 -6.93 -17.61 2.76
C VAL A 56 -7.43 -19.04 2.95
N PRO A 57 -8.69 -19.32 3.36
CA PRO A 57 -9.17 -20.69 3.49
C PRO A 57 -9.16 -21.45 2.16
N ALA A 58 -9.54 -20.79 1.06
CA ALA A 58 -9.56 -21.41 -0.26
C ALA A 58 -8.15 -21.84 -0.70
N THR A 59 -7.14 -21.01 -0.43
CA THR A 59 -5.75 -21.32 -0.79
C THR A 59 -5.14 -22.35 0.13
N LEU A 60 -5.43 -22.35 1.43
CA LEU A 60 -5.02 -23.43 2.33
C LEU A 60 -5.55 -24.78 1.86
N ALA A 61 -6.85 -24.85 1.53
CA ALA A 61 -7.48 -26.07 1.02
C ALA A 61 -6.89 -26.50 -0.34
N LEU A 62 -6.68 -25.54 -1.24
CA LEU A 62 -6.08 -25.82 -2.56
C LEU A 62 -4.64 -26.29 -2.43
N SER A 63 -3.83 -25.67 -1.57
CA SER A 63 -2.44 -26.05 -1.31
C SER A 63 -2.33 -27.42 -0.68
N ALA A 64 -3.22 -27.76 0.26
CA ALA A 64 -3.29 -29.11 0.84
C ALA A 64 -3.64 -30.16 -0.22
N TRP A 65 -4.63 -29.85 -1.08
CA TRP A 65 -4.99 -30.73 -2.19
C TRP A 65 -3.83 -30.91 -3.17
N VAL A 66 -3.18 -29.83 -3.62
CA VAL A 66 -2.02 -29.89 -4.52
C VAL A 66 -0.87 -30.68 -3.89
N GLY A 67 -0.61 -30.49 -2.60
CA GLY A 67 0.40 -31.26 -1.87
C GLY A 67 0.12 -32.77 -1.81
N SER A 68 -1.15 -33.18 -1.91
CA SER A 68 -1.53 -34.60 -1.92
C SER A 68 -1.34 -35.30 -3.28
N LEU A 69 -1.10 -34.55 -4.36
CA LEU A 69 -1.03 -35.10 -5.72
C LEU A 69 0.31 -35.81 -6.03
N SER A 70 1.32 -35.61 -5.21
CA SER A 70 2.67 -36.16 -5.43
C SER A 70 3.22 -36.78 -4.14
N SER A 71 3.84 -37.95 -4.27
CA SER A 71 4.61 -38.57 -3.20
C SER A 71 6.04 -38.01 -3.09
N ASP A 72 6.52 -37.34 -4.14
CA ASP A 72 7.77 -36.58 -4.09
C ASP A 72 7.52 -35.26 -3.35
N LEU A 73 8.25 -35.06 -2.25
CA LEU A 73 8.10 -33.93 -1.35
C LEU A 73 8.29 -32.59 -2.06
N VAL A 74 9.27 -32.48 -2.96
CA VAL A 74 9.57 -31.22 -3.64
C VAL A 74 8.47 -30.89 -4.64
N LEU A 75 8.04 -31.88 -5.42
CA LEU A 75 6.97 -31.71 -6.41
C LEU A 75 5.59 -31.50 -5.76
N ALA A 76 5.39 -32.00 -4.53
CA ALA A 76 4.20 -31.72 -3.73
C ALA A 76 4.23 -30.32 -3.09
N ALA A 77 5.34 -29.99 -2.41
CA ALA A 77 5.42 -28.80 -1.57
C ALA A 77 5.63 -27.52 -2.38
N ALA A 78 6.46 -27.53 -3.43
CA ALA A 78 6.80 -26.33 -4.18
C ALA A 78 5.56 -25.64 -4.80
N PRO A 79 4.70 -26.31 -5.59
CA PRO A 79 3.52 -25.66 -6.16
C PRO A 79 2.50 -25.25 -5.07
N ALA A 80 2.33 -26.07 -4.03
CA ALA A 80 1.46 -25.76 -2.90
C ALA A 80 1.91 -24.50 -2.14
N MET A 81 3.22 -24.34 -1.95
CA MET A 81 3.81 -23.15 -1.32
C MET A 81 3.68 -21.91 -2.20
N VAL A 82 3.89 -22.02 -3.51
CA VAL A 82 3.70 -20.89 -4.42
C VAL A 82 2.25 -20.41 -4.38
N LEU A 83 1.28 -21.33 -4.42
CA LEU A 83 -0.14 -20.99 -4.30
C LEU A 83 -0.45 -20.31 -2.97
N LEU A 84 0.01 -20.90 -1.87
CA LEU A 84 -0.22 -20.38 -0.53
C LEU A 84 0.34 -18.97 -0.38
N LEU A 85 1.57 -18.74 -0.84
CA LEU A 85 2.27 -17.48 -0.63
C LEU A 85 1.85 -16.36 -1.59
N ALA A 86 1.42 -16.70 -2.81
CA ALA A 86 1.12 -15.70 -3.84
C ALA A 86 -0.36 -15.31 -3.90
N VAL A 87 -1.27 -16.28 -3.75
CA VAL A 87 -2.68 -16.04 -4.08
C VAL A 87 -3.36 -15.09 -3.07
N PRO A 88 -3.25 -15.27 -1.74
CA PRO A 88 -3.87 -14.36 -0.78
C PRO A 88 -3.43 -12.89 -0.93
N PRO A 89 -2.12 -12.55 -0.97
CA PRO A 89 -1.71 -11.16 -1.09
C PRO A 89 -2.11 -10.54 -2.43
N LEU A 90 -2.11 -11.30 -3.53
CA LEU A 90 -2.58 -10.81 -4.83
C LEU A 90 -4.10 -10.56 -4.83
N ALA A 91 -4.89 -11.45 -4.26
CA ALA A 91 -6.34 -11.31 -4.18
C ALA A 91 -6.74 -10.09 -3.35
N VAL A 92 -6.18 -9.96 -2.14
CA VAL A 92 -6.47 -8.82 -1.25
C VAL A 92 -6.02 -7.50 -1.89
N THR A 93 -4.79 -7.45 -2.40
CA THR A 93 -4.26 -6.24 -3.04
C THR A 93 -5.07 -5.88 -4.30
N GLY A 94 -5.44 -6.86 -5.10
CA GLY A 94 -6.24 -6.67 -6.31
C GLY A 94 -7.61 -6.08 -5.99
N VAL A 95 -8.33 -6.64 -5.02
CA VAL A 95 -9.65 -6.14 -4.62
C VAL A 95 -9.56 -4.72 -4.05
N GLN A 96 -8.63 -4.46 -3.15
CA GLN A 96 -8.48 -3.13 -2.55
C GLN A 96 -8.03 -2.09 -3.59
N TRP A 97 -7.18 -2.47 -4.54
CA TRP A 97 -6.79 -1.59 -5.64
C TRP A 97 -7.98 -1.27 -6.57
N LEU A 98 -8.78 -2.27 -6.94
CA LEU A 98 -9.97 -2.08 -7.77
C LEU A 98 -10.98 -1.14 -7.08
N VAL A 99 -11.24 -1.38 -5.79
CA VAL A 99 -12.15 -0.56 -5.00
C VAL A 99 -11.58 0.85 -4.84
N GLY A 100 -10.33 1.01 -4.43
CA GLY A 100 -9.71 2.32 -4.24
C GLY A 100 -9.65 3.13 -5.53
N ASN A 101 -9.36 2.50 -6.68
CA ASN A 101 -9.33 3.17 -7.97
C ASN A 101 -10.74 3.47 -8.52
N ALA A 102 -11.76 2.67 -8.19
CA ALA A 102 -13.16 2.97 -8.52
C ALA A 102 -13.70 4.15 -7.70
N LEU A 103 -13.27 4.29 -6.45
CA LEU A 103 -13.67 5.37 -5.55
C LEU A 103 -12.93 6.68 -5.86
N GLN A 104 -11.63 6.60 -6.11
CA GLN A 104 -10.80 7.75 -6.42
C GLN A 104 -9.71 7.35 -7.44
N PRO A 105 -9.99 7.53 -8.74
CA PRO A 105 -9.07 7.14 -9.80
C PRO A 105 -7.68 7.75 -9.63
N GLY A 106 -6.64 6.91 -9.74
CA GLY A 106 -5.24 7.35 -9.64
C GLY A 106 -4.74 7.63 -8.23
N SER A 107 -5.54 7.39 -7.18
CA SER A 107 -5.13 7.63 -5.79
C SER A 107 -4.30 6.50 -5.15
N VAL A 108 -4.23 5.34 -5.79
CA VAL A 108 -3.62 4.12 -5.22
C VAL A 108 -2.63 3.47 -6.19
N ARG A 109 -1.52 2.94 -5.65
CA ARG A 109 -0.52 2.18 -6.43
C ARG A 109 -0.57 0.69 -6.09
N PHE A 110 -0.70 -0.15 -7.12
CA PHE A 110 -0.76 -1.60 -6.99
C PHE A 110 0.60 -2.22 -6.63
N GLN A 111 1.66 -1.90 -7.38
CA GLN A 111 2.94 -2.60 -7.30
C GLN A 111 3.61 -2.55 -5.91
N PRO A 112 3.75 -1.39 -5.23
CA PRO A 112 4.36 -1.35 -3.89
C PRO A 112 3.52 -2.12 -2.87
N ALA A 113 2.19 -2.06 -3.00
CA ALA A 113 1.26 -2.71 -2.09
C ALA A 113 1.34 -4.25 -2.21
N VAL A 114 1.50 -4.80 -3.42
CA VAL A 114 1.69 -6.25 -3.61
C VAL A 114 2.94 -6.73 -2.91
N TRP A 115 4.07 -6.03 -3.04
CA TRP A 115 5.33 -6.45 -2.41
C TRP A 115 5.25 -6.43 -0.89
N VAL A 116 4.62 -5.41 -0.32
CA VAL A 116 4.39 -5.34 1.14
C VAL A 116 3.45 -6.45 1.58
N ALA A 117 2.36 -6.70 0.85
CA ALA A 117 1.43 -7.78 1.15
C ALA A 117 2.14 -9.14 1.12
N LEU A 118 2.94 -9.41 0.11
CA LEU A 118 3.73 -10.64 0.00
C LEU A 118 4.68 -10.79 1.19
N GLY A 119 5.42 -9.75 1.54
CA GLY A 119 6.33 -9.77 2.69
C GLY A 119 5.61 -10.02 4.02
N VAL A 120 4.50 -9.33 4.27
CA VAL A 120 3.69 -9.49 5.48
C VAL A 120 3.09 -10.90 5.55
N HIS A 121 2.56 -11.41 4.44
CA HIS A 121 1.97 -12.74 4.37
C HIS A 121 3.02 -13.83 4.62
N VAL A 122 4.20 -13.73 4.01
CA VAL A 122 5.31 -14.67 4.25
C VAL A 122 5.70 -14.68 5.73
N LEU A 123 5.77 -13.51 6.37
CA LEU A 123 6.06 -13.42 7.80
C LEU A 123 4.96 -14.03 8.66
N ALA A 124 3.69 -13.82 8.30
CA ALA A 124 2.55 -14.40 9.01
C ALA A 124 2.51 -15.92 8.89
N VAL A 125 2.69 -16.47 7.68
CA VAL A 125 2.78 -17.92 7.44
C VAL A 125 3.96 -18.52 8.20
N THR A 126 5.14 -17.91 8.09
CA THR A 126 6.35 -18.37 8.80
C THR A 126 6.12 -18.35 10.32
N GLY A 127 5.52 -17.27 10.83
CA GLY A 127 5.17 -17.14 12.25
C GLY A 127 4.17 -18.21 12.71
N ALA A 128 3.14 -18.49 11.92
CA ALA A 128 2.16 -19.54 12.21
C ALA A 128 2.84 -20.92 12.28
N VAL A 129 3.68 -21.25 11.30
CA VAL A 129 4.43 -22.52 11.28
C VAL A 129 5.39 -22.64 12.48
N LEU A 130 6.12 -21.57 12.82
CA LEU A 130 7.02 -21.56 13.99
C LEU A 130 6.27 -21.69 15.32
N LEU A 131 5.00 -21.28 15.37
CA LEU A 131 4.11 -21.45 16.51
C LEU A 131 3.42 -22.83 16.54
N GLY A 132 3.70 -23.70 15.55
CA GLY A 132 3.16 -25.04 15.45
C GLY A 132 1.76 -25.12 14.85
N ALA A 133 1.29 -24.06 14.18
CA ALA A 133 -0.02 -24.05 13.55
C ALA A 133 -0.09 -25.08 12.42
N THR A 134 -1.20 -25.81 12.36
CA THR A 134 -1.44 -26.82 11.32
C THR A 134 -2.69 -26.49 10.51
N VAL A 135 -2.71 -26.88 9.23
CA VAL A 135 -3.88 -26.71 8.36
C VAL A 135 -4.97 -27.75 8.62
N ASP A 136 -4.62 -28.87 9.27
CA ASP A 136 -5.56 -29.93 9.64
C ASP A 136 -6.40 -29.55 10.86
N ASP A 137 -5.91 -28.64 11.71
CA ASP A 137 -6.67 -28.05 12.81
C ASP A 137 -7.48 -26.85 12.31
N LEU A 138 -8.81 -27.01 12.30
CA LEU A 138 -9.77 -25.96 11.98
C LEU A 138 -9.59 -24.70 12.84
N GLY A 139 -9.19 -24.86 14.10
CA GLY A 139 -8.94 -23.74 15.02
C GLY A 139 -7.76 -22.89 14.59
N ASP A 140 -6.66 -23.53 14.21
CA ASP A 140 -5.44 -22.86 13.73
C ASP A 140 -5.69 -22.17 12.38
N ALA A 141 -6.36 -22.86 11.45
CA ALA A 141 -6.71 -22.29 10.15
C ALA A 141 -7.67 -21.09 10.28
N ALA A 142 -8.65 -21.18 11.17
CA ALA A 142 -9.58 -20.08 11.44
C ALA A 142 -8.87 -18.88 12.10
N LEU A 143 -8.00 -19.13 13.10
CA LEU A 143 -7.25 -18.08 13.75
C LEU A 143 -6.29 -17.38 12.77
N PHE A 144 -5.58 -18.16 11.96
CA PHE A 144 -4.71 -17.63 10.91
C PHE A 144 -5.51 -16.77 9.92
N THR A 145 -6.67 -17.24 9.47
CA THR A 145 -7.57 -16.48 8.58
C THR A 145 -8.03 -15.17 9.21
N LEU A 146 -8.38 -15.17 10.50
CA LEU A 146 -8.78 -13.95 11.22
C LEU A 146 -7.64 -12.95 11.33
N VAL A 147 -6.43 -13.42 11.63
CA VAL A 147 -5.24 -12.58 11.67
C VAL A 147 -4.96 -11.99 10.29
N GLU A 148 -4.97 -12.80 9.24
CA GLU A 148 -4.77 -12.36 7.86
C GLU A 148 -5.83 -11.36 7.41
N ALA A 149 -7.11 -11.59 7.76
CA ALA A 149 -8.21 -10.69 7.44
C ALA A 149 -8.10 -9.30 8.08
N LEU A 150 -7.26 -9.16 9.12
CA LEU A 150 -6.97 -7.86 9.72
C LEU A 150 -5.64 -7.29 9.20
N VAL A 151 -4.58 -8.11 9.22
CA VAL A 151 -3.21 -7.67 9.00
C VAL A 151 -2.95 -7.35 7.54
N LEU A 152 -3.34 -8.23 6.62
CA LEU A 152 -3.04 -8.09 5.20
C LEU A 152 -3.74 -6.88 4.58
N PRO A 153 -5.06 -6.68 4.78
CA PRO A 153 -5.76 -5.51 4.24
C PRO A 153 -5.24 -4.21 4.82
N THR A 154 -4.86 -4.20 6.10
CA THR A 154 -4.31 -3.01 6.76
C THR A 154 -2.96 -2.62 6.16
N ALA A 155 -2.05 -3.59 6.00
CA ALA A 155 -0.74 -3.35 5.40
C ALA A 155 -0.86 -2.82 3.96
N VAL A 156 -1.78 -3.40 3.18
CA VAL A 156 -2.05 -2.96 1.80
C VAL A 156 -2.62 -1.55 1.78
N THR A 157 -3.69 -1.26 2.54
CA THR A 157 -4.31 0.07 2.59
C THR A 157 -3.30 1.14 2.99
N LEU A 158 -2.52 0.91 4.05
CA LEU A 158 -1.49 1.85 4.48
C LEU A 158 -0.43 2.09 3.40
N THR A 159 0.01 1.03 2.71
CA THR A 159 1.00 1.15 1.63
C THR A 159 0.45 1.91 0.43
N MET A 160 -0.79 1.62 0.02
CA MET A 160 -1.45 2.32 -1.09
C MET A 160 -1.58 3.81 -0.82
N ARG A 161 -1.91 4.19 0.42
CA ARG A 161 -2.03 5.59 0.84
C ARG A 161 -0.67 6.27 0.98
N ALA A 162 0.33 5.58 1.52
CA ALA A 162 1.69 6.12 1.64
C ALA A 162 2.38 6.32 0.29
N THR A 163 2.00 5.53 -0.72
CA THR A 163 2.60 5.59 -2.08
C THR A 163 1.69 6.25 -3.10
N ALA A 164 0.61 6.89 -2.65
CA ALA A 164 -0.32 7.61 -3.50
C ALA A 164 0.42 8.64 -4.38
N PRO A 165 0.13 8.73 -5.69
CA PRO A 165 0.73 9.75 -6.54
C PRO A 165 0.42 11.15 -6.01
N VAL A 166 1.47 11.97 -5.86
CA VAL A 166 1.30 13.41 -5.58
C VAL A 166 0.66 14.04 -6.84
N PRO A 167 -0.47 14.74 -6.72
CA PRO A 167 -1.06 15.42 -7.87
C PRO A 167 -0.02 16.38 -8.47
N PRO A 168 0.16 16.39 -9.81
CA PRO A 168 1.10 17.31 -10.43
C PRO A 168 0.74 18.75 -10.02
N PRO A 169 1.73 19.61 -9.72
CA PRO A 169 1.45 21.01 -9.43
C PRO A 169 0.67 21.57 -10.63
N THR A 170 -0.59 21.93 -10.41
CA THR A 170 -1.39 22.61 -11.41
C THR A 170 -0.66 23.89 -11.78
N LEU A 171 -0.07 23.93 -12.98
CA LEU A 171 0.57 25.12 -13.56
C LEU A 171 -0.41 26.30 -13.75
N SER A 172 -1.67 26.18 -13.32
CA SER A 172 -2.70 27.21 -13.40
C SER A 172 -2.61 28.31 -12.34
N ARG A 173 -1.64 28.23 -11.41
CA ARG A 173 -1.28 29.37 -10.53
C ARG A 173 0.19 29.75 -10.69
N VAL A 174 0.62 29.99 -11.92
CA VAL A 174 1.53 31.12 -12.11
C VAL A 174 0.65 32.34 -11.87
N PRO A 175 0.81 33.12 -10.79
CA PRO A 175 0.17 34.43 -10.74
C PRO A 175 0.63 35.13 -12.01
N GLU A 176 -0.30 35.41 -12.93
CA GLU A 176 -0.01 36.26 -14.07
C GLU A 176 0.67 37.50 -13.49
N ARG A 177 1.98 37.58 -13.67
CA ARG A 177 2.75 38.70 -13.18
C ARG A 177 2.11 39.89 -13.88
N PRO A 178 1.53 40.86 -13.14
CA PRO A 178 0.83 41.97 -13.78
C PRO A 178 1.82 42.60 -14.76
N ARG A 179 1.45 42.66 -16.04
CA ARG A 179 2.32 43.10 -17.15
C ARG A 179 3.00 44.46 -16.87
N SER A 180 2.44 45.25 -15.96
CA SER A 180 3.00 46.51 -15.47
C SER A 180 4.37 46.39 -14.79
N VAL A 181 4.74 45.23 -14.22
CA VAL A 181 6.05 45.05 -13.56
C VAL A 181 7.17 44.74 -14.58
N VAL A 182 6.81 44.16 -15.73
CA VAL A 182 7.78 43.84 -16.79
C VAL A 182 8.17 45.11 -17.56
N GLU A 183 7.23 46.03 -17.80
CA GLU A 183 7.52 47.31 -18.45
C GLU A 183 8.34 48.27 -17.56
N ALA A 184 8.13 48.23 -16.24
CA ALA A 184 8.93 49.02 -15.30
C ALA A 184 10.39 48.52 -15.16
N THR A 185 10.65 47.25 -15.48
CA THR A 185 12.00 46.67 -15.42
C THR A 185 12.76 46.83 -16.74
N ALA A 186 12.07 46.72 -17.88
CA ALA A 186 12.67 46.91 -19.21
C ALA A 186 13.12 48.36 -19.48
N SER A 187 12.49 49.34 -18.82
CA SER A 187 12.85 50.76 -18.93
C SER A 187 14.04 51.16 -18.04
N ARG A 188 14.41 50.36 -17.03
CA ARG A 188 15.58 50.63 -16.16
C ARG A 188 16.89 50.02 -16.64
N SER A 189 16.88 49.07 -17.57
CA SER A 189 18.10 48.44 -18.10
C SER A 189 18.68 49.14 -19.34
N LEU A 190 18.00 50.16 -19.88
CA LEU A 190 18.44 50.89 -21.09
C LEU A 190 19.06 52.27 -20.79
N VAL A 191 19.15 52.68 -19.52
CA VAL A 191 19.65 54.00 -19.13
C VAL A 191 20.60 53.92 -17.93
N VAL A 192 21.74 53.23 -18.08
CA VAL A 192 22.98 53.52 -17.30
C VAL A 192 24.18 53.21 -18.21
N PRO A 193 25.19 54.09 -18.31
CA PRO A 193 25.71 54.54 -19.60
C PRO A 193 27.04 53.88 -20.04
N LEU A 194 27.21 53.88 -21.36
CA LEU A 194 28.48 54.02 -22.08
C LEU A 194 29.36 55.08 -21.43
N LEU A 195 30.19 54.71 -20.46
CA LEU A 195 31.26 55.56 -19.91
C LEU A 195 32.28 54.67 -19.21
N ARG A 196 33.11 53.98 -19.99
CA ARG A 196 34.44 53.48 -19.58
C ARG A 196 35.20 52.94 -20.80
N TYR A 197 35.57 53.84 -21.71
CA TYR A 197 36.70 53.69 -22.64
C TYR A 197 37.14 55.08 -23.11
N THR A 198 38.11 55.67 -22.42
CA THR A 198 39.22 56.46 -23.00
C THR A 198 40.17 56.92 -21.88
N PHE A 199 41.47 56.76 -22.16
CA PHE A 199 42.69 57.08 -21.40
C PHE A 199 43.15 56.04 -20.38
#